data_AF-A0A3N5G3K8-F1
#
_entry.id   AF-A0A3N5G3K8-F1
#
_cell.length_a   1.000
_cell.length_b   1.000
_cell.length_c   1.000
_cell.angle_alpha   90.00
_cell.angle_beta   90.00
_cell.angle_gamma   90.00
#
_symmetry.space_group_name_H-M   'P 1'
#
loop_
_entity.id
_entity.type
_entity.pdbx_description
1 polymer ?
#
loop_
_entity_poly.entity_id
_entity_poly.type
_entity_poly.pdbx_seq_one_letter_code
_entity_poly.pdbx_strand_id
1 'polypeptide(L)'
;RLRREMAMVGMARDAAPGPNPNEVFLGPKVCLMNEFSASDGDLFPYRFRKAGLGKLIGKRSWGGVVGISGRGPLIDGGQVFVPEAGSASLAGEWIIEGHGVDPDIEVENDPKSVLAGRDPQLERGVEELLKKLKAEPKAWPKKPAGPIKTQR
;
A
#
# COMPACT_ATOMS: atom_id res chain seq x y z
N ARG A 1 10.45 -13.19 3.09
CA ARG A 1 9.39 -13.26 2.05
C ARG A 1 10.00 -12.75 0.76
N LEU A 2 9.99 -13.55 -0.32
CA LEU A 2 10.44 -13.13 -1.65
C LEU A 2 9.61 -11.92 -2.13
N ARG A 3 10.19 -11.08 -3.00
CA ARG A 3 9.49 -9.95 -3.62
C ARG A 3 8.19 -10.47 -4.27
N ARG A 4 7.07 -9.77 -4.06
CA ARG A 4 5.77 -10.06 -4.73
C ARG A 4 5.80 -9.58 -6.18
N GLU A 5 6.85 -9.95 -6.90
CA GLU A 5 7.03 -9.77 -8.33
C GLU A 5 6.72 -11.11 -9.00
N MET A 6 6.05 -11.05 -10.15
CA MET A 6 5.71 -12.25 -10.91
C MET A 6 7.00 -12.83 -11.48
N ALA A 7 7.45 -13.95 -10.92
CA ALA A 7 8.64 -14.66 -11.40
C ALA A 7 8.27 -15.71 -12.47
N MET A 8 7.10 -16.32 -12.34
CA MET A 8 6.61 -17.36 -13.23
C MET A 8 5.10 -17.22 -13.44
N VAL A 9 4.60 -17.92 -14.46
CA VAL A 9 3.17 -18.06 -14.70
C VAL A 9 2.81 -19.54 -14.67
N GLY A 10 1.92 -19.91 -13.77
CA GLY A 10 1.33 -21.25 -13.74
C GLY A 10 0.32 -21.37 -14.87
N MET A 11 0.44 -22.40 -15.71
CA MET A 11 -0.45 -22.62 -16.84
C MET A 11 -0.88 -24.08 -16.91
N ALA A 12 -2.15 -24.35 -16.59
CA ALA A 12 -2.75 -25.65 -16.89
C ALA A 12 -3.20 -25.72 -18.36
N ARG A 13 -3.51 -26.93 -18.83
CA ARG A 13 -3.91 -27.16 -20.23
C ARG A 13 -5.16 -26.36 -20.62
N ASP A 14 -6.14 -26.29 -19.71
CA ASP A 14 -7.47 -25.74 -19.99
C ASP A 14 -7.88 -24.64 -18.98
N ALA A 15 -6.91 -24.00 -18.32
CA ALA A 15 -7.17 -22.93 -17.35
C ALA A 15 -6.47 -21.62 -17.73
N ALA A 16 -7.02 -20.51 -17.22
CA ALA A 16 -6.38 -19.21 -17.30
C ALA A 16 -5.00 -19.23 -16.58
N PRO A 17 -4.01 -18.47 -17.09
CA PRO A 17 -2.73 -18.32 -16.42
C PRO A 17 -2.90 -17.69 -15.03
N GLY A 18 -2.18 -18.23 -14.05
CA GLY A 18 -2.06 -17.66 -12.71
C GLY A 18 -0.65 -17.14 -12.45
N PRO A 19 -0.48 -16.06 -11.68
CA PRO A 19 0.84 -15.58 -11.34
C PRO A 19 1.47 -16.55 -10.33
N ASN A 20 2.80 -16.68 -10.36
CA ASN A 20 3.54 -17.35 -9.30
C ASN A 20 4.65 -16.40 -8.81
N PRO A 21 4.63 -15.98 -7.53
CA PRO A 21 3.70 -16.41 -6.47
C PRO A 21 2.23 -16.01 -6.68
N ASN A 22 1.28 -16.75 -6.09
CA ASN A 22 -0.16 -16.55 -6.27
C ASN A 22 -0.65 -15.21 -5.70
N GLU A 23 0.10 -14.62 -4.77
CA GLU A 23 -0.24 -13.36 -4.09
C GLU A 23 0.13 -12.11 -4.89
N VAL A 24 0.65 -12.26 -6.12
CA VAL A 24 1.02 -11.14 -6.97
C VAL A 24 -0.23 -10.49 -7.56
N PHE A 25 -0.43 -9.22 -7.25
CA PHE A 25 -1.44 -8.40 -7.91
C PHE A 25 -0.89 -7.75 -9.18
N LEU A 26 -1.41 -8.16 -10.33
CA LEU A 26 -1.07 -7.62 -11.64
C LEU A 26 -1.99 -6.44 -11.99
N GLY A 27 -1.48 -5.23 -11.77
CA GLY A 27 -2.20 -4.00 -12.11
C GLY A 27 -1.58 -2.78 -11.45
N PRO A 28 -1.96 -1.57 -11.90
CA PRO A 28 -1.60 -0.33 -11.22
C PRO A 28 -2.24 -0.31 -9.83
N LYS A 29 -1.58 0.37 -8.91
CA LYS A 29 -2.05 0.55 -7.53
C LYS A 29 -1.92 2.02 -7.17
N VAL A 30 -2.77 2.45 -6.24
CA VAL A 30 -2.66 3.70 -5.50
C VAL A 30 -2.97 3.39 -4.04
N CYS A 31 -2.51 4.24 -3.13
CA CYS A 31 -2.83 4.16 -1.71
C CYS A 31 -3.59 5.42 -1.32
N LEU A 32 -4.81 5.25 -0.80
CA LEU A 32 -5.55 6.36 -0.20
C LEU A 32 -5.11 6.51 1.25
N MET A 33 -4.93 7.75 1.70
CA MET A 33 -4.53 8.07 3.08
C MET A 33 -5.00 9.45 3.49
N ASN A 34 -5.19 9.66 4.79
CA ASN A 34 -5.62 10.94 5.34
C ASN A 34 -5.04 11.17 6.74
N GLU A 35 -5.39 12.29 7.36
CA GLU A 35 -4.97 12.72 8.69
C GLU A 35 -5.35 11.75 9.81
N PHE A 36 -6.30 10.84 9.57
CA PHE A 36 -6.70 9.80 10.52
C PHE A 36 -5.92 8.49 10.36
N SER A 37 -5.06 8.40 9.35
CA SER A 37 -4.09 7.30 9.22
C SER A 37 -3.02 7.48 10.30
N ALA A 38 -2.96 6.54 11.25
CA ALA A 38 -2.16 6.67 12.47
C ALA A 38 -1.41 5.37 12.79
N SER A 39 -0.25 5.48 13.46
CA SER A 39 0.56 4.34 13.91
C SER A 39 1.04 3.47 12.73
N ASP A 40 0.76 2.16 12.70
CA ASP A 40 1.08 1.34 11.51
C ASP A 40 0.34 1.83 10.25
N GLY A 41 -0.74 2.62 10.42
CA GLY A 41 -1.39 3.38 9.36
C GLY A 41 -0.54 4.51 8.75
N ASP A 42 0.47 5.03 9.45
CA ASP A 42 1.51 5.89 8.86
C ASP A 42 2.62 5.05 8.18
N LEU A 43 3.00 3.91 8.78
CA LEU A 43 4.06 3.05 8.27
C LEU A 43 3.69 2.41 6.93
N PHE A 44 2.42 2.07 6.73
CA PHE A 44 1.93 1.48 5.49
C PHE A 44 2.14 2.38 4.25
N PRO A 45 1.63 3.63 4.18
CA PRO A 45 1.83 4.50 3.03
C PRO A 45 3.31 4.83 2.81
N TYR A 46 4.10 5.01 3.88
CA TYR A 46 5.55 5.19 3.75
C TYR A 46 6.21 4.00 3.04
N ARG A 47 5.92 2.77 3.49
CA ARG A 47 6.45 1.54 2.88
C ARG A 47 5.93 1.35 1.46
N PHE A 48 4.67 1.70 1.20
CA PHE A 48 4.05 1.63 -0.13
C PHE A 48 4.78 2.52 -1.14
N ARG A 49 5.08 3.77 -0.76
CA ARG A 49 5.90 4.70 -1.55
C ARG A 49 7.32 4.17 -1.71
N LYS A 50 7.97 3.75 -0.63
CA LYS A 50 9.37 3.28 -0.66
C LYS A 50 9.55 2.05 -1.56
N ALA A 51 8.55 1.19 -1.63
CA ALA A 51 8.52 0.01 -2.51
C ALA A 51 8.11 0.33 -3.96
N GLY A 52 7.82 1.60 -4.29
CA GLY A 52 7.45 2.02 -5.64
C GLY A 52 6.14 1.41 -6.15
N LEU A 53 5.20 1.08 -5.24
CA LEU A 53 4.01 0.32 -5.59
C LEU A 53 2.94 1.16 -6.32
N GLY A 54 2.95 2.48 -6.11
CA GLY A 54 1.97 3.41 -6.66
C GLY A 54 2.06 4.78 -6.01
N LYS A 55 1.14 5.67 -6.38
CA LYS A 55 1.02 7.00 -5.78
C LYS A 55 0.22 6.95 -4.47
N LEU A 56 0.57 7.82 -3.53
CA LEU A 56 -0.22 8.16 -2.34
C LEU A 56 -1.17 9.31 -2.68
N ILE A 57 -2.44 9.19 -2.30
CA ILE A 57 -3.49 10.17 -2.61
C ILE A 57 -4.27 10.48 -1.34
N GLY A 58 -4.53 11.77 -1.09
CA GLY A 58 -5.37 12.22 0.01
C GLY A 58 -4.70 13.31 0.84
N LYS A 59 -4.63 13.16 2.17
CA LYS A 59 -4.02 14.14 3.08
C LYS A 59 -2.86 13.53 3.86
N ARG A 60 -1.99 14.39 4.40
CA ARG A 60 -0.89 13.98 5.28
C ARG A 60 -1.44 13.18 6.46
N SER A 61 -0.76 12.09 6.81
CA SER A 61 -1.12 11.25 7.97
C SER A 61 -0.72 11.85 9.32
N TRP A 62 -1.08 11.17 10.41
CA TRP A 62 -0.95 11.70 11.77
C TRP A 62 0.50 11.95 12.23
N GLY A 63 1.42 11.03 11.92
CA GLY A 63 2.83 11.20 12.28
C GLY A 63 3.24 10.71 13.67
N GLY A 64 2.57 9.70 14.22
CA GLY A 64 2.95 9.06 15.48
C GLY A 64 3.22 7.57 15.29
N VAL A 65 4.50 7.19 15.22
CA VAL A 65 4.97 5.82 14.95
C VAL A 65 5.92 5.26 16.00
N VAL A 66 6.16 5.98 17.11
CA VAL A 66 6.82 5.36 18.27
C VAL A 66 5.87 4.36 18.93
N GLY A 67 6.18 3.07 18.78
CA GLY A 67 5.44 1.98 19.39
C GLY A 67 5.45 2.08 20.91
N ILE A 68 4.29 1.77 21.50
CA ILE A 68 4.07 1.84 22.93
C ILE A 68 4.35 0.49 23.61
N SER A 69 4.91 0.55 24.81
CA SER A 69 4.96 -0.58 25.74
C SER A 69 4.10 -0.28 26.97
N GLY A 70 3.60 -1.34 27.61
CA GLY A 70 2.87 -1.24 28.87
C GLY A 70 3.80 -1.49 30.06
N ARG A 71 3.53 -0.84 31.20
CA ARG A 71 4.26 -1.06 32.46
C ARG A 71 3.46 -1.88 33.49
N GLY A 72 2.40 -2.55 33.05
CA GLY A 72 1.45 -3.24 33.90
C GLY A 72 0.32 -2.32 34.40
N PRO A 73 -0.68 -2.88 35.11
CA PRO A 73 -1.74 -2.09 35.70
C PRO A 73 -1.24 -1.25 36.87
N LEU A 74 -1.81 -0.05 37.02
CA LEU A 74 -1.62 0.82 38.18
C LEU A 74 -2.45 0.29 39.38
N ILE A 75 -2.17 0.82 40.58
CA ILE A 75 -2.84 0.39 41.83
C ILE A 75 -4.35 0.60 41.81
N ASP A 76 -4.84 1.53 40.99
CA ASP A 76 -6.25 1.84 40.77
C ASP A 76 -6.86 1.10 39.56
N GLY A 77 -6.08 0.23 38.90
CA GLY A 77 -6.48 -0.50 37.70
C GLY A 77 -6.25 0.24 36.39
N GLY A 78 -5.68 1.46 36.41
CA GLY A 78 -5.30 2.20 35.21
C GLY A 78 -4.17 1.52 34.41
N GLN A 79 -3.94 2.00 33.19
CA GLN A 79 -2.83 1.53 32.34
C GLN A 79 -1.99 2.72 31.87
N VAL A 80 -0.67 2.48 31.74
CA VAL A 80 0.27 3.45 31.18
C VAL A 80 0.88 2.88 29.91
N PHE A 81 0.86 3.69 28.86
CA PHE A 81 1.52 3.41 27.58
C PHE A 81 2.70 4.35 27.42
N VAL A 82 3.90 3.78 27.28
CA VAL A 82 5.15 4.53 27.17
C VAL A 82 5.70 4.37 25.75
N PRO A 83 6.01 5.46 25.02
CA PRO A 83 6.59 5.38 23.69
C PRO A 83 8.06 4.93 23.78
N GLU A 84 8.40 3.77 23.20
CA GLU A 84 9.72 3.15 23.36
C GLU A 84 10.33 2.59 22.08
N ALA A 85 9.52 2.30 21.05
CA ALA A 85 9.99 1.61 19.84
C ALA A 85 9.81 2.47 18.59
N GLY A 86 10.79 3.30 18.27
CA GLY A 86 10.79 4.17 17.09
C GLY A 86 11.25 3.48 15.80
N SER A 87 10.82 4.03 14.65
CA SER A 87 11.31 3.65 13.32
C SER A 87 12.05 4.81 12.66
N ALA A 88 13.29 4.59 12.23
CA ALA A 88 14.14 5.58 11.56
C ALA A 88 14.46 5.19 10.11
N SER A 89 14.99 6.15 9.33
CA SER A 89 15.58 5.90 8.01
C SER A 89 16.87 5.06 8.12
N LEU A 90 17.36 4.57 6.98
CA LEU A 90 18.70 3.94 6.91
C LEU A 90 19.84 4.90 7.24
N ALA A 91 19.59 6.22 7.21
CA ALA A 91 20.52 7.26 7.63
C ALA A 91 20.35 7.65 9.12
N GLY A 92 19.42 7.02 9.85
CA GLY A 92 19.18 7.30 11.27
C GLY A 92 18.27 8.51 11.53
N GLU A 93 17.50 8.95 10.54
CA GLU A 93 16.63 10.13 10.65
C GLU A 93 15.18 9.73 10.96
N TRP A 94 14.47 10.57 11.71
CA TRP A 94 13.02 10.43 11.87
C TRP A 94 12.33 10.73 10.54
N ILE A 95 11.58 9.75 10.05
CA ILE A 95 10.95 9.80 8.71
C ILE A 95 9.46 10.07 8.73
N ILE A 96 8.83 9.93 9.89
CA ILE A 96 7.38 9.99 10.07
C ILE A 96 7.05 10.64 11.41
N GLU A 97 7.73 10.25 12.49
CA GLU A 97 7.46 10.77 13.84
C GLU A 97 7.52 12.31 13.87
N GLY A 98 6.45 12.93 14.39
CA GLY A 98 6.30 14.38 14.50
C GLY A 98 5.88 15.09 13.21
N HIS A 99 5.75 14.39 12.07
CA HIS A 99 5.35 14.98 10.80
C HIS A 99 4.21 14.22 10.12
N GLY A 100 4.35 12.91 9.91
CA GLY A 100 3.45 12.09 9.10
C GLY A 100 4.05 11.75 7.73
N VAL A 101 3.20 11.21 6.86
CA VAL A 101 3.56 10.90 5.46
C VAL A 101 2.77 11.83 4.56
N ASP A 102 3.45 12.66 3.77
CA ASP A 102 2.79 13.50 2.77
C ASP A 102 2.23 12.64 1.62
N PRO A 103 1.09 12.98 1.02
CA PRO A 103 0.60 12.34 -0.20
C PRO A 103 1.42 12.78 -1.44
N ASP A 104 1.37 12.02 -2.53
CA ASP A 104 1.92 12.46 -3.83
C ASP A 104 0.92 13.37 -4.56
N ILE A 105 -0.38 13.16 -4.32
CA ILE A 105 -1.47 14.01 -4.82
C ILE A 105 -2.35 14.37 -3.62
N GLU A 106 -2.30 15.63 -3.23
CA GLU A 106 -3.13 16.13 -2.14
C GLU A 106 -4.59 16.30 -2.59
N VAL A 107 -5.52 15.69 -1.84
CA VAL A 107 -6.96 15.77 -2.06
C VAL A 107 -7.66 15.79 -0.72
N GLU A 108 -8.49 16.81 -0.51
CA GLU A 108 -9.33 16.93 0.69
C GLU A 108 -10.73 16.36 0.44
N ASN A 109 -11.25 15.62 1.43
CA ASN A 109 -12.67 15.26 1.45
C ASN A 109 -13.43 16.39 2.15
N ASP A 110 -13.74 17.45 1.41
CA ASP A 110 -14.36 18.65 1.96
C ASP A 110 -15.78 18.36 2.49
N PRO A 111 -16.25 19.07 3.53
CA PRO A 111 -17.55 18.80 4.15
C PRO A 111 -18.72 18.85 3.17
N LYS A 112 -18.69 19.77 2.19
CA LYS A 112 -19.78 19.90 1.20
C LYS A 112 -19.85 18.66 0.30
N SER A 113 -18.71 18.16 -0.17
CA SER A 113 -18.65 16.94 -0.98
C SER A 113 -19.09 15.71 -0.17
N VAL A 114 -18.60 15.56 1.05
CA VAL A 114 -18.95 14.42 1.92
C VAL A 114 -20.44 14.43 2.27
N LEU A 115 -21.02 15.58 2.61
CA LEU A 115 -22.46 15.73 2.87
C LEU A 115 -23.32 15.43 1.63
N ALA A 116 -22.77 15.64 0.43
CA ALA A 116 -23.40 15.25 -0.82
C ALA A 116 -23.20 13.76 -1.19
N GLY A 117 -22.60 12.96 -0.30
CA GLY A 117 -22.36 11.53 -0.50
C GLY A 117 -21.18 11.22 -1.43
N ARG A 118 -20.29 12.19 -1.69
CA ARG A 118 -19.10 12.02 -2.52
C ARG A 118 -17.86 11.75 -1.68
N ASP A 119 -16.87 11.12 -2.30
CA ASP A 119 -15.53 10.90 -1.75
C ASP A 119 -14.48 11.36 -2.77
N PRO A 120 -14.10 12.65 -2.76
CA PRO A 120 -13.08 13.18 -3.67
C PRO A 120 -11.77 12.40 -3.71
N GLN A 121 -11.29 11.88 -2.57
CA GLN A 121 -10.07 11.08 -2.50
C GLN A 121 -10.21 9.76 -3.26
N LEU A 122 -11.31 9.04 -3.04
CA LEU A 122 -11.62 7.80 -3.75
C LEU A 122 -11.81 8.05 -5.25
N GLU A 123 -12.59 9.06 -5.61
CA GLU A 123 -12.83 9.48 -7.00
C GLU A 123 -11.51 9.75 -7.71
N ARG A 124 -10.59 10.49 -7.07
CA ARG A 124 -9.27 10.76 -7.63
C ARG A 124 -8.43 9.48 -7.77
N GLY A 125 -8.50 8.58 -6.79
CA GLY A 125 -7.81 7.28 -6.86
C GLY A 125 -8.26 6.46 -8.06
N VAL A 126 -9.57 6.37 -8.30
CA VAL A 126 -10.15 5.69 -9.46
C VAL A 126 -9.73 6.36 -10.76
N GLU A 127 -9.77 7.69 -10.82
CA GLU A 127 -9.33 8.46 -11.99
C GLU A 127 -7.87 8.14 -12.37
N GLU A 128 -6.96 8.16 -11.41
CA GLU A 128 -5.53 7.85 -11.62
C GLU A 128 -5.32 6.40 -12.05
N LEU A 129 -6.05 5.44 -11.47
CA LEU A 129 -5.97 4.04 -11.85
C LEU A 129 -6.46 3.81 -13.29
N LEU A 130 -7.59 4.40 -13.67
CA LEU A 130 -8.14 4.31 -15.03
C LEU A 130 -7.18 4.92 -16.07
N LYS A 131 -6.54 6.06 -15.75
CA LYS A 131 -5.50 6.66 -16.59
C LYS A 131 -4.33 5.70 -16.79
N LYS A 132 -3.82 5.11 -15.71
CA LYS A 132 -2.70 4.15 -15.76
C LYS A 132 -3.05 2.88 -16.52
N LEU A 133 -4.26 2.34 -16.37
CA LEU A 133 -4.71 1.15 -17.11
C LEU A 133 -4.72 1.39 -18.63
N LYS A 134 -5.09 2.60 -19.07
CA LYS A 134 -5.08 2.97 -20.50
C LYS A 134 -3.65 3.18 -21.02
N ALA A 135 -2.78 3.81 -20.23
CA ALA A 135 -1.41 4.12 -20.65
C ALA A 135 -0.48 2.89 -20.62
N GLU A 136 -0.65 2.01 -19.64
CA GLU A 136 0.22 0.84 -19.39
C GLU A 136 -0.63 -0.43 -19.18
N PRO A 137 -1.27 -0.98 -20.23
CA PRO A 137 -2.06 -2.18 -20.10
C PRO A 137 -1.15 -3.36 -19.73
N LYS A 138 -1.30 -3.88 -18.50
CA LYS A 138 -0.59 -5.10 -18.08
C LYS A 138 -1.28 -6.33 -18.68
N ALA A 139 -0.67 -6.90 -19.71
CA ALA A 139 -1.10 -8.15 -20.31
C ALA A 139 -0.53 -9.35 -19.56
N TRP A 140 -1.33 -10.42 -19.44
CA TRP A 140 -0.82 -11.72 -19.03
C TRP A 140 0.15 -12.27 -20.08
N PRO A 141 1.26 -12.93 -19.67
CA PRO A 141 2.13 -13.61 -20.61
C PRO A 141 1.34 -14.63 -21.44
N LYS A 142 1.59 -14.66 -22.75
CA LYS A 142 0.95 -15.63 -23.66
C LYS A 142 1.42 -17.03 -23.30
N LYS A 143 0.51 -18.00 -23.42
CA LYS A 143 0.83 -19.42 -23.22
C LYS A 143 1.88 -19.87 -24.25
N PRO A 144 3.01 -20.46 -23.83
CA PRO A 144 3.99 -20.99 -24.77
C PRO A 144 3.42 -22.22 -25.48
N ALA A 145 4.01 -22.54 -26.63
CA ALA A 145 3.72 -23.82 -27.29
C ALA A 145 4.00 -24.99 -26.34
N GLY A 146 3.24 -26.08 -26.50
CA GLY A 146 3.47 -27.28 -25.70
C GLY A 146 4.89 -27.81 -25.90
N PRO A 147 5.52 -28.37 -24.85
CA PRO A 147 6.88 -28.90 -24.99
C PRO A 147 6.90 -30.06 -26.00
N ILE A 148 7.87 -30.05 -26.90
CA ILE A 148 8.13 -31.17 -27.81
C ILE A 148 8.78 -32.27 -26.99
N LYS A 149 8.05 -33.37 -26.76
CA LYS A 149 8.50 -34.48 -25.92
C LYS A 149 9.31 -35.55 -26.66
N THR A 150 9.41 -35.45 -27.98
CA THR A 150 10.14 -36.40 -28.82
C THR A 150 10.78 -35.67 -30.00
N GLN A 151 12.09 -35.81 -30.18
CA GLN A 151 12.73 -35.49 -31.45
C GLN A 151 12.43 -36.64 -32.41
N ARG A 152 11.78 -36.35 -33.55
CA ARG A 152 11.67 -37.31 -34.64
C ARG A 152 12.99 -37.37 -35.40
#